data_AF-D0L4I7-F1
#
_entry.id   AF-D0L4I7-F1
#
_cell.length_a   1.000
_cell.length_b   1.000
_cell.length_c   1.000
_cell.angle_alpha   90.00
_cell.angle_beta   90.00
_cell.angle_gamma   90.00
#
_symmetry.space_group_name_H-M   'P 1'
#
loop_
_entity.id
_entity.type
_entity.pdbx_description
1 polymer ?
#
loop_
_entity_poly.entity_id
_entity_poly.type
_entity_poly.pdbx_seq_one_letter_code
_entity_poly.pdbx_strand_id
1 'polypeptide(L)'
;MTSNSDNAAGDGAARHVEATPAPDADSPASSPAPPPVPPAPSAPPVPPATVGPPDILGTPLSPTATKVLLLGAGELGKEVVIAFQRLGVEVIAVDRYDNAPGQQVAHHAEVIDMTDPDAVLAVIDKYQPAYVVPEIEAIATEALVSAAERGLTEVIPTASAVMATMNREGIRRLADEELGLPTSPYLFADSLAELRVAAEQIGYPCVVKPVMSSSGKGQSVVKSPDDLESAWQTAASGGRVRSERVIVEGFVEFDYEITLLTVRCVDPRTGRMTTVFCAPIGHQQVNGDYVESWQPHEMSSDAMAAATSIAARIATGLGDGKLGGRGVFGVELFVKGDDVYFSEVSPRPHDTGLVTLATQRLSEFEMHARAILGLPVDVTLASPGASAVIYGQIDEPAIGFENVAAALTVPETDIRLFGKPESYHRRRMGVVTATADDIETARERAVRAASIVSPVSGRPAQRRVVPPPMPPRRPGPPPPVRPGAPVGGGRPPVGPPPGPAGPPPPGPAGPPPPGPGSARPGPRPAPGRPPVPPPVRPGAPVAPGGPGGPGGPARPPAAGRQPGIRVGAADRTEAAVDGAPAPERPAPSLRKPDSSASPPAPSA
;
A
#
# COMPACT_ATOMS: atom_id res chain seq x y z
N MET A 1 47.05 -87.23 -37.99
CA MET A 1 48.19 -87.57 -37.11
C MET A 1 47.57 -87.88 -35.75
N THR A 2 47.23 -89.14 -35.47
CA THR A 2 48.06 -90.10 -34.68
C THR A 2 48.51 -89.45 -33.37
N SER A 3 48.29 -89.96 -32.16
CA SER A 3 47.95 -91.32 -31.70
C SER A 3 48.15 -91.34 -30.17
N ASN A 4 47.47 -92.25 -29.48
CA ASN A 4 47.92 -93.01 -28.28
C ASN A 4 48.14 -92.25 -26.95
N SER A 5 47.99 -92.82 -25.74
CA SER A 5 47.63 -94.17 -25.22
C SER A 5 47.66 -94.11 -23.68
N ASP A 6 46.86 -94.94 -22.99
CA ASP A 6 47.04 -95.66 -21.68
C ASP A 6 47.60 -94.92 -20.43
N ASN A 7 47.28 -95.18 -19.16
CA ASN A 7 46.72 -96.35 -18.45
C ASN A 7 46.35 -95.99 -16.97
N ALA A 8 45.57 -96.88 -16.34
CA ALA A 8 45.54 -97.30 -14.91
C ALA A 8 44.86 -96.49 -13.75
N ALA A 9 43.69 -97.02 -13.35
CA ALA A 9 43.21 -97.48 -12.02
C ALA A 9 43.43 -96.70 -10.71
N GLY A 10 42.33 -96.49 -9.96
CA GLY A 10 42.33 -96.18 -8.51
C GLY A 10 40.91 -95.89 -7.96
N ASP A 11 40.47 -96.73 -7.02
CA ASP A 11 39.13 -96.89 -6.42
C ASP A 11 38.72 -95.76 -5.44
N GLY A 12 37.42 -95.50 -5.24
CA GLY A 12 36.95 -94.53 -4.22
C GLY A 12 35.52 -93.97 -4.34
N ALA A 13 34.57 -94.76 -3.84
CA ALA A 13 33.16 -94.49 -3.51
C ALA A 13 32.59 -93.04 -3.45
N ALA A 14 31.52 -92.85 -4.26
CA ALA A 14 30.16 -92.41 -3.87
C ALA A 14 29.88 -90.93 -3.48
N ARG A 15 29.27 -90.15 -4.40
CA ARG A 15 27.81 -89.92 -4.55
C ARG A 15 27.53 -88.71 -5.47
N HIS A 16 26.44 -88.84 -6.22
CA HIS A 16 25.98 -88.06 -7.38
C HIS A 16 25.87 -86.53 -7.22
N VAL A 17 26.38 -85.80 -8.23
CA VAL A 17 25.89 -84.48 -8.68
C VAL A 17 25.98 -84.40 -10.21
N GLU A 18 24.80 -84.15 -10.82
CA GLU A 18 24.44 -83.44 -12.07
C GLU A 18 25.10 -83.64 -13.46
N ALA A 19 24.19 -83.57 -14.44
CA ALA A 19 24.21 -82.84 -15.72
C ALA A 19 24.52 -83.58 -17.03
N THR A 20 23.56 -83.49 -17.95
CA THR A 20 23.71 -83.22 -19.41
C THR A 20 22.32 -83.13 -20.06
N PRO A 21 22.14 -82.59 -21.29
CA PRO A 21 23.03 -81.76 -22.12
C PRO A 21 22.35 -80.49 -22.74
N ALA A 22 23.15 -79.64 -23.39
CA ALA A 22 22.71 -78.53 -24.25
C ALA A 22 22.16 -79.02 -25.62
N PRO A 23 21.44 -78.16 -26.38
CA PRO A 23 22.08 -77.58 -27.57
C PRO A 23 21.64 -76.14 -27.98
N ASP A 24 22.63 -75.45 -28.58
CA ASP A 24 22.68 -74.50 -29.72
C ASP A 24 21.63 -73.39 -30.02
N ALA A 25 22.21 -72.17 -30.08
CA ALA A 25 22.20 -71.17 -31.16
C ALA A 25 21.13 -70.03 -31.26
N ASP A 26 21.70 -68.80 -31.16
CA ASP A 26 21.39 -67.51 -31.81
C ASP A 26 20.10 -66.71 -31.52
N SER A 27 20.27 -65.61 -30.78
CA SER A 27 19.54 -64.32 -30.90
C SER A 27 20.27 -63.21 -30.13
N PRO A 28 20.36 -61.96 -30.63
CA PRO A 28 21.14 -60.91 -30.00
C PRO A 28 20.36 -60.28 -28.83
N ALA A 29 20.86 -60.44 -27.60
CA ALA A 29 20.24 -59.86 -26.42
C ALA A 29 20.89 -58.52 -26.02
N SER A 30 20.04 -57.49 -25.98
CA SER A 30 20.21 -56.15 -25.42
C SER A 30 21.07 -56.09 -24.15
N SER A 31 21.98 -55.12 -24.07
CA SER A 31 22.67 -54.73 -22.84
C SER A 31 21.66 -54.38 -21.72
N PRO A 32 21.95 -54.68 -20.44
CA PRO A 32 21.07 -54.34 -19.33
C PRO A 32 21.10 -52.82 -19.07
N ALA A 33 19.92 -52.25 -18.86
CA ALA A 33 19.75 -50.85 -18.49
C ALA A 33 20.44 -50.54 -17.15
N PRO A 34 21.01 -49.32 -16.97
CA PRO A 34 21.58 -48.90 -15.69
C PRO A 34 20.52 -48.91 -14.58
N PRO A 35 20.92 -49.13 -13.32
CA PRO A 35 19.99 -49.13 -12.20
C PRO A 35 19.27 -47.78 -12.09
N PRO A 36 18.00 -47.77 -11.64
CA PRO A 36 17.23 -46.55 -11.51
C PRO A 36 17.92 -45.60 -10.53
N VAL A 37 18.11 -44.35 -10.96
CA VAL A 37 18.53 -43.25 -10.10
C VAL A 37 17.48 -43.14 -8.98
N PRO A 38 17.88 -43.10 -7.69
CA PRO A 38 16.92 -42.91 -6.61
C PRO A 38 16.15 -41.61 -6.86
N PRO A 39 14.83 -41.57 -6.59
CA PRO A 39 14.07 -40.34 -6.72
C PRO A 39 14.74 -39.25 -5.89
N ALA A 40 14.85 -38.05 -6.45
CA ALA A 40 15.28 -36.88 -5.70
C ALA A 40 14.48 -36.82 -4.38
N PRO A 41 15.11 -36.45 -3.24
CA PRO A 41 14.38 -36.33 -1.99
C PRO A 41 13.18 -35.42 -2.24
N SER A 42 11.99 -35.92 -1.92
CA SER A 42 10.77 -35.12 -1.95
C SER A 42 11.04 -33.84 -1.17
N ALA A 43 10.69 -32.69 -1.74
CA ALA A 43 10.75 -31.43 -1.04
C ALA A 43 10.14 -31.61 0.37
N PRO A 44 10.75 -31.02 1.42
CA PRO A 44 10.20 -31.12 2.76
C PRO A 44 8.72 -30.71 2.71
N PRO A 45 7.84 -31.38 3.47
CA PRO A 45 6.42 -31.02 3.50
C PRO A 45 6.32 -29.53 3.84
N VAL A 46 5.63 -28.78 2.99
CA VAL A 46 5.36 -27.35 3.22
C VAL A 46 4.67 -27.25 4.58
N PRO A 47 5.28 -26.58 5.58
CA PRO A 47 4.62 -26.39 6.87
C PRO A 47 3.30 -25.67 6.64
N PRO A 48 2.25 -25.94 7.45
CA PRO A 48 0.99 -25.23 7.30
C PRO A 48 1.25 -23.73 7.34
N ALA A 49 0.69 -22.98 6.38
CA ALA A 49 0.85 -21.52 6.37
C ALA A 49 0.47 -20.96 7.73
N THR A 50 1.45 -20.30 8.34
CA THR A 50 1.23 -19.55 9.56
C THR A 50 0.88 -18.15 9.12
N VAL A 51 -0.40 -17.80 9.20
CA VAL A 51 -0.82 -16.39 9.09
C VAL A 51 -0.18 -15.65 10.26
N GLY A 52 0.68 -14.69 9.96
CA GLY A 52 1.35 -13.90 10.98
C GLY A 52 2.75 -13.43 10.60
N PRO A 53 3.33 -12.56 11.44
CA PRO A 53 4.71 -12.13 11.30
C PRO A 53 5.69 -13.28 11.58
N PRO A 54 6.91 -13.22 11.03
CA PRO A 54 7.91 -14.24 11.29
C PRO A 54 8.59 -13.98 12.65
N ASP A 55 8.95 -15.05 13.36
CA ASP A 55 9.71 -14.91 14.62
C ASP A 55 11.15 -14.43 14.41
N ILE A 56 11.72 -14.70 13.22
CA ILE A 56 13.09 -14.33 12.83
C ILE A 56 13.07 -13.84 11.39
N LEU A 57 13.74 -12.72 11.13
CA LEU A 57 14.06 -12.28 9.77
C LEU A 57 15.37 -12.95 9.32
N GLY A 58 15.29 -13.81 8.31
CA GLY A 58 16.49 -14.42 7.74
C GLY A 58 17.13 -13.57 6.66
N THR A 59 18.37 -13.92 6.31
CA THR A 59 19.20 -13.10 5.40
C THR A 59 18.85 -13.37 3.93
N PRO A 60 18.72 -12.34 3.07
CA PRO A 60 18.42 -12.54 1.65
C PRO A 60 19.46 -13.41 0.96
N LEU A 61 19.03 -14.12 -0.09
CA LEU A 61 19.85 -15.00 -0.92
C LEU A 61 20.46 -16.17 -0.14
N SER A 62 19.84 -16.54 0.98
CA SER A 62 20.25 -17.65 1.82
C SER A 62 19.07 -18.60 2.07
N PRO A 63 19.32 -19.85 2.51
CA PRO A 63 18.25 -20.80 2.83
C PRO A 63 17.28 -20.33 3.93
N THR A 64 17.63 -19.32 4.73
CA THR A 64 16.78 -18.80 5.81
C THR A 64 16.02 -17.54 5.41
N ALA A 65 16.20 -17.02 4.19
CA ALA A 65 15.65 -15.74 3.76
C ALA A 65 14.15 -15.61 4.03
N THR A 66 13.75 -14.48 4.62
CA THR A 66 12.35 -14.04 4.60
C THR A 66 12.07 -13.44 3.23
N LYS A 67 11.16 -14.07 2.47
CA LYS A 67 10.88 -13.71 1.07
C LYS A 67 9.52 -13.04 0.92
N VAL A 68 9.48 -11.93 0.20
CA VAL A 68 8.27 -11.23 -0.21
C VAL A 68 8.19 -11.23 -1.74
N LEU A 69 7.05 -11.65 -2.28
CA LEU A 69 6.73 -11.52 -3.69
C LEU A 69 5.76 -10.35 -3.86
N LEU A 70 6.16 -9.36 -4.65
CA LEU A 70 5.39 -8.17 -4.95
C LEU A 70 4.72 -8.31 -6.32
N LEU A 71 3.38 -8.23 -6.39
CA LEU A 71 2.62 -8.28 -7.64
C LEU A 71 2.24 -6.86 -8.08
N GLY A 72 2.95 -6.34 -9.09
CA GLY A 72 2.94 -4.94 -9.48
C GLY A 72 4.18 -4.23 -8.93
N ALA A 73 5.11 -3.86 -9.80
CA ALA A 73 6.38 -3.26 -9.44
C ALA A 73 6.48 -1.81 -9.95
N GLY A 74 5.38 -1.07 -9.84
CA GLY A 74 5.32 0.37 -10.13
C GLY A 74 6.08 1.23 -9.14
N GLU A 75 5.83 2.54 -9.14
CA GLU A 75 6.50 3.51 -8.27
C GLU A 75 6.25 3.27 -6.77
N LEU A 76 5.03 2.87 -6.38
CA LEU A 76 4.71 2.55 -4.99
C LEU A 76 5.44 1.27 -4.58
N GLY A 77 5.32 0.25 -5.42
CA GLY A 77 6.06 -1.00 -5.28
C GLY A 77 7.58 -0.81 -5.14
N LYS A 78 8.18 0.15 -5.86
CA LYS A 78 9.60 0.50 -5.72
C LYS A 78 9.97 0.91 -4.30
N GLU A 79 9.18 1.80 -3.70
CA GLU A 79 9.43 2.25 -2.33
C GLU A 79 9.13 1.14 -1.31
N VAL A 80 8.14 0.27 -1.56
CA VAL A 80 7.90 -0.95 -0.75
C VAL A 80 9.09 -1.90 -0.82
N VAL A 81 9.66 -2.15 -2.00
CA VAL A 81 10.87 -2.98 -2.15
C VAL A 81 12.04 -2.37 -1.36
N ILE A 82 12.27 -1.06 -1.47
CA ILE A 82 13.32 -0.37 -0.72
C ILE A 82 13.10 -0.51 0.80
N ALA A 83 11.86 -0.36 1.27
CA ALA A 83 11.51 -0.51 2.68
C ALA A 83 11.81 -1.94 3.19
N PHE A 84 11.48 -2.97 2.42
CA PHE A 84 11.82 -4.36 2.74
C PHE A 84 13.32 -4.61 2.72
N GLN A 85 14.05 -4.10 1.72
CA GLN A 85 15.50 -4.29 1.64
C GLN A 85 16.25 -3.66 2.81
N ARG A 86 15.80 -2.50 3.31
CA ARG A 86 16.35 -1.88 4.53
C ARG A 86 16.23 -2.78 5.77
N LEU A 87 15.30 -3.74 5.75
CA LEU A 87 15.08 -4.72 6.82
C LEU A 87 15.71 -6.09 6.51
N GLY A 88 16.48 -6.22 5.43
CA GLY A 88 17.10 -7.48 5.04
C GLY A 88 16.09 -8.53 4.56
N VAL A 89 14.98 -8.10 3.95
CA VAL A 89 14.00 -9.01 3.34
C VAL A 89 14.34 -9.24 1.87
N GLU A 90 14.27 -10.49 1.42
CA GLU A 90 14.44 -10.85 0.02
C GLU A 90 13.16 -10.54 -0.75
N VAL A 91 13.29 -9.87 -1.89
CA VAL A 91 12.14 -9.35 -2.63
C VAL A 91 12.18 -9.82 -4.08
N ILE A 92 11.07 -10.40 -4.53
CA ILE A 92 10.79 -10.78 -5.89
C ILE A 92 9.78 -9.77 -6.43
N ALA A 93 10.19 -8.95 -7.40
CA ALA A 93 9.32 -7.95 -8.01
C ALA A 93 8.75 -8.47 -9.34
N VAL A 94 7.43 -8.58 -9.40
CA VAL A 94 6.70 -9.08 -10.57
C VAL A 94 5.94 -7.93 -11.23
N ASP A 95 6.04 -7.79 -12.55
CA ASP A 95 5.20 -6.86 -13.31
C ASP A 95 4.89 -7.45 -14.70
N ARG A 96 4.04 -6.77 -15.47
CA ARG A 96 3.67 -7.17 -16.84
C ARG A 96 4.67 -6.71 -17.91
N TYR A 97 5.69 -5.95 -17.51
CA TYR A 97 6.72 -5.44 -18.39
C TYR A 97 8.08 -5.43 -17.68
N ASP A 98 9.14 -5.54 -18.47
CA ASP A 98 10.51 -5.58 -17.98
C ASP A 98 11.01 -4.19 -17.51
N ASN A 99 11.97 -4.20 -16.59
CA ASN A 99 12.57 -3.01 -15.97
C ASN A 99 11.55 -2.07 -15.31
N ALA A 100 10.45 -2.61 -14.78
CA ALA A 100 9.52 -1.86 -13.95
C ALA A 100 10.24 -1.21 -12.75
N PRO A 101 9.78 -0.05 -12.24
CA PRO A 101 10.47 0.69 -11.17
C PRO A 101 10.95 -0.15 -9.98
N GLY A 102 10.13 -1.09 -9.48
CA GLY A 102 10.48 -1.98 -8.38
C GLY A 102 11.45 -3.10 -8.76
N GLN A 103 11.42 -3.58 -10.01
CA GLN A 103 12.39 -4.59 -10.50
C GLN A 103 13.83 -4.04 -10.49
N GLN A 104 14.00 -2.74 -10.71
CA GLN A 104 15.32 -2.08 -10.71
C GLN A 104 16.05 -2.11 -9.37
N VAL A 105 15.30 -2.37 -8.29
CA VAL A 105 15.82 -2.38 -6.92
C VAL A 105 15.60 -3.71 -6.23
N ALA A 106 14.95 -4.70 -6.84
CA ALA A 106 14.64 -6.00 -6.22
C ALA A 106 15.81 -7.00 -6.32
N HIS A 107 15.74 -8.09 -5.55
CA HIS A 107 16.71 -9.19 -5.66
C HIS A 107 16.45 -10.02 -6.91
N HIS A 108 15.17 -10.24 -7.23
CA HIS A 108 14.71 -10.96 -8.41
C HIS A 108 13.63 -10.16 -9.11
N ALA A 109 13.57 -10.30 -10.44
CA ALA A 109 12.56 -9.70 -11.29
C ALA A 109 11.90 -10.77 -12.14
N GLU A 110 10.58 -10.71 -12.25
CA GLU A 110 9.78 -11.59 -13.12
C GLU A 110 8.82 -10.76 -13.98
N VAL A 111 8.65 -11.19 -15.23
CA VAL A 111 7.73 -10.56 -16.17
C VAL A 111 6.69 -11.58 -16.58
N ILE A 112 5.46 -11.41 -16.07
CA ILE A 112 4.35 -12.33 -16.34
C ILE A 112 3.07 -11.53 -16.63
N ASP A 113 2.10 -12.19 -17.27
CA ASP A 113 0.72 -11.71 -17.21
C ASP A 113 0.15 -12.05 -15.83
N MET A 114 0.01 -11.04 -14.96
CA MET A 114 -0.53 -11.25 -13.61
C MET A 114 -2.04 -11.54 -13.61
N THR A 115 -2.72 -11.41 -14.75
CA THR A 115 -4.12 -11.84 -14.91
C THR A 115 -4.26 -13.31 -15.27
N ASP A 116 -3.15 -13.98 -15.60
CA ASP A 116 -3.08 -15.43 -15.79
C ASP A 116 -2.88 -16.14 -14.45
N PRO A 117 -3.85 -16.92 -13.96
CA PRO A 117 -3.76 -17.62 -12.68
C PRO A 117 -2.61 -18.64 -12.64
N ASP A 118 -2.32 -19.32 -13.75
CA ASP A 118 -1.27 -20.34 -13.80
C ASP A 118 0.11 -19.70 -13.72
N ALA A 119 0.29 -18.55 -14.37
CA ALA A 119 1.54 -17.78 -14.29
C ALA A 119 1.81 -17.27 -12.86
N VAL A 120 0.78 -16.75 -12.18
CA VAL A 120 0.90 -16.30 -10.78
C VAL A 120 1.28 -17.45 -9.86
N LEU A 121 0.61 -18.60 -9.96
CA LEU A 121 0.92 -19.79 -9.17
C LEU A 121 2.33 -20.32 -9.46
N ALA A 122 2.76 -20.33 -10.73
CA ALA A 122 4.09 -20.79 -11.10
C ALA A 122 5.22 -19.96 -10.46
N VAL A 123 5.06 -18.63 -10.35
CA VAL A 123 6.07 -17.77 -9.69
C VAL A 123 6.04 -17.96 -8.16
N ILE A 124 4.86 -18.11 -7.55
CA ILE A 124 4.74 -18.47 -6.12
C ILE A 124 5.45 -19.81 -5.87
N ASP A 125 5.20 -20.81 -6.71
CA ASP A 125 5.81 -22.14 -6.57
C ASP A 125 7.33 -22.10 -6.77
N LYS A 126 7.83 -21.28 -7.71
CA LYS A 126 9.26 -21.12 -7.97
C LYS A 126 10.01 -20.51 -6.77
N TYR A 127 9.47 -19.46 -6.16
CA TYR A 127 10.19 -18.69 -5.15
C TYR A 127 9.85 -19.07 -3.71
N GLN A 128 8.70 -19.70 -3.49
CA GLN A 128 8.16 -20.06 -2.17
C GLN A 128 8.18 -18.85 -1.21
N PRO A 129 7.52 -17.72 -1.55
CA PRO A 129 7.54 -16.53 -0.73
C PRO A 129 6.74 -16.71 0.56
N ALA A 130 7.22 -16.13 1.66
CA ALA A 130 6.45 -16.09 2.90
C ALA A 130 5.21 -15.20 2.75
N TYR A 131 5.34 -14.11 2.00
CA TYR A 131 4.28 -13.13 1.76
C TYR A 131 4.11 -12.83 0.27
N VAL A 132 2.87 -12.75 -0.19
CA VAL A 132 2.50 -12.12 -1.46
C VAL A 132 1.84 -10.78 -1.18
N VAL A 133 2.37 -9.72 -1.78
CA VAL A 133 1.93 -8.33 -1.60
C VAL A 133 1.47 -7.76 -2.94
N PRO A 134 0.16 -7.70 -3.20
CA PRO A 134 -0.41 -7.05 -4.38
C PRO A 134 -0.36 -5.52 -4.29
N GLU A 135 0.19 -4.88 -5.32
CA GLU A 135 0.31 -3.41 -5.43
C GLU A 135 -0.61 -2.81 -6.50
N ILE A 136 -1.34 -3.64 -7.25
CA ILE A 136 -2.28 -3.21 -8.30
C ILE A 136 -3.55 -4.06 -8.28
N GLU A 137 -4.60 -3.61 -8.95
CA GLU A 137 -5.90 -4.30 -9.00
C GLU A 137 -5.98 -5.36 -10.11
N ALA A 138 -5.10 -5.33 -11.11
CA ALA A 138 -5.18 -6.21 -12.26
C ALA A 138 -4.38 -7.52 -12.04
N ILE A 139 -4.88 -8.36 -11.13
CA ILE A 139 -4.24 -9.64 -10.75
C ILE A 139 -5.31 -10.76 -10.70
N ALA A 140 -4.91 -11.99 -11.02
CA ALA A 140 -5.71 -13.19 -10.86
C ALA A 140 -5.98 -13.48 -9.36
N THR A 141 -7.02 -12.87 -8.80
CA THR A 141 -7.36 -12.99 -7.37
C THR A 141 -7.70 -14.40 -6.94
N GLU A 142 -8.34 -15.18 -7.83
CA GLU A 142 -8.66 -16.59 -7.57
C GLU A 142 -7.39 -17.43 -7.34
N ALA A 143 -6.29 -17.11 -8.04
CA ALA A 143 -4.99 -17.74 -7.80
C ALA A 143 -4.43 -17.39 -6.43
N LEU A 144 -4.62 -16.14 -5.97
CA LEU A 144 -4.20 -15.70 -4.63
C LEU A 144 -5.02 -16.39 -3.53
N VAL A 145 -6.33 -16.55 -3.73
CA VAL A 145 -7.20 -17.31 -2.83
C VAL A 145 -6.73 -18.76 -2.77
N SER A 146 -6.54 -19.40 -3.92
CA SER A 146 -6.06 -20.77 -4.00
C SER A 146 -4.71 -20.95 -3.30
N ALA A 147 -3.75 -20.04 -3.53
CA ALA A 147 -2.45 -20.07 -2.88
C ALA A 147 -2.54 -19.92 -1.35
N ALA A 148 -3.40 -19.03 -0.86
CA ALA A 148 -3.65 -18.84 0.56
C ALA A 148 -4.32 -20.07 1.20
N GLU A 149 -5.36 -20.63 0.57
CA GLU A 149 -6.07 -21.82 1.05
C GLU A 149 -5.19 -23.07 1.07
N ARG A 150 -4.31 -23.21 0.07
CA ARG A 150 -3.29 -24.28 0.00
C ARG A 150 -2.14 -24.06 0.98
N GLY A 151 -2.07 -22.91 1.64
CA GLY A 151 -1.03 -22.56 2.58
C GLY A 151 0.35 -22.38 1.94
N LEU A 152 0.41 -21.97 0.67
CA LEU A 152 1.68 -21.73 -0.02
C LEU A 152 2.35 -20.43 0.41
N THR A 153 1.54 -19.44 0.82
CA THR A 153 2.01 -18.09 1.17
C THR A 153 0.90 -17.33 1.93
N GLU A 154 1.27 -16.31 2.71
CA GLU A 154 0.29 -15.36 3.25
C GLU A 154 0.07 -14.21 2.25
N VAL A 155 -1.18 -14.03 1.82
CA VAL A 155 -1.57 -12.89 0.96
C VAL A 155 -1.86 -11.68 1.83
N ILE A 156 -1.22 -10.56 1.54
CA ILE A 156 -1.36 -9.30 2.27
C ILE A 156 -2.37 -8.38 1.56
N PRO A 157 -3.28 -7.72 2.30
CA PRO A 157 -3.53 -7.91 3.73
C PRO A 157 -4.31 -9.21 4.01
N THR A 158 -5.19 -9.64 3.10
CA THR A 158 -5.81 -10.96 2.99
C THR A 158 -6.23 -11.22 1.54
N ALA A 159 -6.37 -12.48 1.12
CA ALA A 159 -6.89 -12.78 -0.23
C ALA A 159 -8.33 -12.27 -0.44
N SER A 160 -9.17 -12.32 0.60
CA SER A 160 -10.53 -11.78 0.56
C SER A 160 -10.56 -10.26 0.43
N ALA A 161 -9.64 -9.54 1.09
CA ALA A 161 -9.53 -8.09 0.93
C ALA A 161 -9.14 -7.69 -0.49
N VAL A 162 -8.19 -8.42 -1.08
CA VAL A 162 -7.76 -8.19 -2.45
C VAL A 162 -8.94 -8.42 -3.41
N MET A 163 -9.69 -9.52 -3.26
CA MET A 163 -10.92 -9.75 -4.03
C MET A 163 -11.96 -8.63 -3.87
N ALA A 164 -12.25 -8.24 -2.62
CA ALA A 164 -13.28 -7.25 -2.32
C ALA A 164 -12.96 -5.87 -2.93
N THR A 165 -11.69 -5.47 -2.94
CA THR A 165 -11.26 -4.12 -3.34
C THR A 165 -10.95 -3.97 -4.83
N MET A 166 -10.73 -5.08 -5.55
CA MET A 166 -10.54 -5.04 -7.00
C MET A 166 -11.85 -4.82 -7.79
N ASN A 167 -12.99 -5.08 -7.15
CA ASN A 167 -14.31 -4.88 -7.72
C ASN A 167 -15.08 -3.85 -6.88
N ARG A 168 -15.47 -2.73 -7.50
CA ARG A 168 -16.24 -1.65 -6.84
C ARG A 168 -17.53 -2.17 -6.21
N GLU A 169 -18.15 -3.20 -6.77
CA GLU A 169 -19.31 -3.85 -6.17
C GLU A 169 -18.99 -4.53 -4.85
N GLY A 170 -17.91 -5.31 -4.80
CA GLY A 170 -17.49 -6.02 -3.60
C GLY A 170 -17.25 -5.05 -2.44
N ILE A 171 -16.42 -4.03 -2.67
CA ILE A 171 -16.07 -3.08 -1.61
C ILE A 171 -17.24 -2.17 -1.23
N ARG A 172 -18.10 -1.80 -2.18
CA ARG A 172 -19.24 -0.93 -1.89
C ARG A 172 -20.30 -1.66 -1.07
N ARG A 173 -20.62 -2.91 -1.40
CA ARG A 173 -21.52 -3.75 -0.60
C ARG A 173 -20.95 -4.04 0.78
N LEU A 174 -19.65 -4.36 0.89
CA LEU A 174 -19.00 -4.52 2.19
C LEU A 174 -19.13 -3.25 3.04
N ALA A 175 -18.85 -2.08 2.48
CA ALA A 175 -18.92 -0.82 3.21
C ALA A 175 -20.34 -0.46 3.64
N ASP A 176 -21.30 -0.50 2.72
CA ASP A 176 -22.66 -0.01 2.95
C ASP A 176 -23.57 -1.09 3.58
N GLU A 177 -23.67 -2.27 2.97
CA GLU A 177 -24.65 -3.29 3.34
C GLU A 177 -24.22 -4.10 4.56
N GLU A 178 -22.94 -4.48 4.62
CA GLU A 178 -22.42 -5.31 5.72
C GLU A 178 -21.95 -4.47 6.91
N LEU A 179 -21.17 -3.42 6.62
CA LEU A 179 -20.58 -2.59 7.65
C LEU A 179 -21.45 -1.40 8.03
N GLY A 180 -22.42 -0.95 7.22
CA GLY A 180 -23.24 0.23 7.54
C GLY A 180 -22.43 1.52 7.64
N LEU A 181 -21.49 1.72 6.71
CA LEU A 181 -20.71 2.95 6.57
C LEU A 181 -21.49 3.95 5.69
N PRO A 182 -21.45 5.26 5.99
CA PRO A 182 -22.02 6.26 5.09
C PRO A 182 -21.29 6.23 3.74
N THR A 183 -22.01 6.01 2.64
CA THR A 183 -21.47 6.04 1.27
C THR A 183 -22.33 6.95 0.39
N SER A 184 -21.89 7.23 -0.84
CA SER A 184 -22.78 7.81 -1.85
C SER A 184 -23.87 6.79 -2.23
N PRO A 185 -25.13 7.23 -2.46
CA PRO A 185 -26.17 6.33 -2.97
C PRO A 185 -25.69 5.66 -4.25
N TYR A 186 -25.94 4.36 -4.42
CA TYR A 186 -25.44 3.65 -5.60
C TYR A 186 -26.38 2.58 -6.11
N LEU A 187 -26.26 2.31 -7.41
CA LEU A 187 -26.89 1.19 -8.11
C LEU A 187 -25.89 0.58 -9.11
N PHE A 188 -26.14 -0.66 -9.54
CA PHE A 188 -25.37 -1.31 -10.61
C PHE A 188 -26.22 -1.46 -11.87
N ALA A 189 -25.56 -1.48 -13.02
CA ALA A 189 -26.18 -1.73 -14.32
C ALA A 189 -25.28 -2.58 -15.20
N ASP A 190 -25.87 -3.59 -15.85
CA ASP A 190 -25.21 -4.49 -16.82
C ASP A 190 -25.55 -4.11 -18.27
N SER A 191 -26.40 -3.11 -18.47
CA SER A 191 -26.74 -2.58 -19.79
C SER A 191 -27.01 -1.09 -19.74
N LEU A 192 -26.91 -0.44 -20.90
CA LEU A 192 -27.30 0.96 -21.08
C LEU A 192 -28.78 1.23 -20.68
N ALA A 193 -29.67 0.26 -20.88
CA ALA A 193 -31.08 0.40 -20.48
C ALA A 193 -31.22 0.41 -18.95
N GLU A 194 -30.51 -0.49 -18.26
CA GLU A 194 -30.44 -0.49 -16.80
C GLU A 194 -29.75 0.76 -16.26
N LEU A 195 -28.70 1.24 -16.94
CA LEU A 195 -28.01 2.48 -16.58
C LEU A 195 -28.98 3.68 -16.59
N ARG A 196 -29.86 3.78 -17.60
CA ARG A 196 -30.89 4.83 -17.66
C ARG A 196 -31.82 4.78 -16.45
N VAL A 197 -32.32 3.60 -16.11
CA VAL A 197 -33.20 3.38 -14.94
C VAL A 197 -32.47 3.72 -13.64
N ALA A 198 -31.24 3.25 -13.48
CA ALA A 198 -30.43 3.49 -12.30
C ALA A 198 -30.11 4.99 -12.12
N ALA A 199 -29.72 5.68 -13.18
CA ALA A 199 -29.43 7.12 -13.15
C ALA A 199 -30.68 7.96 -12.83
N GLU A 200 -31.85 7.58 -13.33
CA GLU A 200 -33.12 8.24 -12.96
C GLU A 200 -33.47 8.05 -11.48
N GLN A 201 -33.19 6.87 -10.90
CA GLN A 201 -33.44 6.60 -9.47
C GLN A 201 -32.45 7.31 -8.56
N ILE A 202 -31.16 7.35 -8.93
CA ILE A 202 -30.11 8.05 -8.19
C ILE A 202 -30.28 9.57 -8.27
N GLY A 203 -30.73 10.06 -9.43
CA GLY A 203 -30.83 11.49 -9.73
C GLY A 203 -29.54 12.07 -10.34
N TYR A 204 -29.61 13.31 -10.80
CA TYR A 204 -28.50 14.02 -11.43
C TYR A 204 -28.05 15.23 -10.59
N PRO A 205 -26.74 15.55 -10.55
CA PRO A 205 -25.66 14.80 -11.20
C PRO A 205 -25.37 13.46 -10.53
N CYS A 206 -24.90 12.49 -11.31
CA CYS A 206 -24.39 11.20 -10.84
C CYS A 206 -23.04 10.89 -11.49
N VAL A 207 -22.35 9.87 -10.99
CA VAL A 207 -21.07 9.41 -11.50
C VAL A 207 -21.20 7.97 -11.95
N VAL A 208 -20.86 7.69 -13.21
CA VAL A 208 -20.83 6.34 -13.77
C VAL A 208 -19.39 5.86 -13.82
N LYS A 209 -19.11 4.67 -13.27
CA LYS A 209 -17.77 4.08 -13.23
C LYS A 209 -17.83 2.60 -13.61
N PRO A 210 -16.88 2.06 -14.38
CA PRO A 210 -16.73 0.62 -14.54
C PRO A 210 -16.35 -0.03 -13.21
N VAL A 211 -16.93 -1.18 -12.90
CA VAL A 211 -16.71 -1.85 -11.60
C VAL A 211 -15.28 -2.35 -11.40
N MET A 212 -14.55 -2.56 -12.50
CA MET A 212 -13.12 -2.92 -12.50
C MET A 212 -12.31 -1.83 -13.21
N SER A 213 -11.84 -0.84 -12.44
CA SER A 213 -11.00 0.25 -12.95
C SER A 213 -10.21 0.94 -11.84
N SER A 214 -9.06 1.51 -12.18
CA SER A 214 -8.24 2.34 -11.30
C SER A 214 -7.92 3.71 -11.92
N SER A 215 -7.64 4.69 -11.05
CA SER A 215 -7.25 6.07 -11.40
C SER A 215 -8.26 6.79 -12.30
N GLY A 216 -9.55 6.68 -11.96
CA GLY A 216 -10.66 7.33 -12.67
C GLY A 216 -10.84 6.96 -14.15
N LYS A 217 -10.12 5.97 -14.68
CA LYS A 217 -10.27 5.56 -16.08
C LYS A 217 -11.68 5.00 -16.33
N GLY A 218 -12.34 5.54 -17.36
CA GLY A 218 -13.70 5.16 -17.72
C GLY A 218 -14.79 5.80 -16.86
N GLN A 219 -14.44 6.68 -15.92
CA GLN A 219 -15.45 7.38 -15.12
C GLN A 219 -16.03 8.59 -15.87
N SER A 220 -17.29 8.91 -15.59
CA SER A 220 -17.96 10.08 -16.16
C SER A 220 -18.90 10.71 -15.15
N VAL A 221 -18.86 12.04 -15.03
CA VAL A 221 -19.90 12.80 -14.33
C VAL A 221 -21.02 13.07 -15.31
N VAL A 222 -22.20 12.55 -15.00
CA VAL A 222 -23.41 12.61 -15.83
C VAL A 222 -24.32 13.66 -15.21
N LYS A 223 -24.60 14.74 -15.96
CA LYS A 223 -25.40 15.88 -15.50
C LYS A 223 -26.83 15.84 -15.99
N SER A 224 -27.09 15.12 -17.07
CA SER A 224 -28.42 14.89 -17.62
C SER A 224 -28.53 13.52 -18.29
N PRO A 225 -29.75 13.07 -18.65
CA PRO A 225 -29.95 11.83 -19.40
C PRO A 225 -29.19 11.76 -20.74
N ASP A 226 -28.90 12.92 -21.36
CA ASP A 226 -28.20 12.99 -22.65
C ASP A 226 -26.73 12.55 -22.55
N ASP A 227 -26.13 12.62 -21.35
CA ASP A 227 -24.74 12.23 -21.10
C ASP A 227 -24.56 10.70 -20.98
N LEU A 228 -25.64 9.94 -20.73
CA LEU A 228 -25.58 8.53 -20.34
C LEU A 228 -24.99 7.62 -21.40
N GLU A 229 -25.31 7.85 -22.68
CA GLU A 229 -24.77 7.04 -23.77
C GLU A 229 -23.25 7.20 -23.83
N SER A 230 -22.76 8.44 -23.76
CA SER A 230 -21.31 8.72 -23.78
C SER A 230 -20.61 8.15 -22.55
N ALA A 231 -21.25 8.24 -21.37
CA ALA A 231 -20.73 7.66 -20.14
C ALA A 231 -20.63 6.13 -20.21
N TRP A 232 -21.65 5.45 -20.78
CA TRP A 232 -21.64 4.00 -21.00
C TRP A 232 -20.49 3.57 -21.90
N GLN A 233 -20.32 4.23 -23.05
CA GLN A 233 -19.23 3.92 -23.99
C GLN A 233 -17.85 4.19 -23.36
N THR A 234 -17.74 5.25 -22.55
CA THR A 234 -16.51 5.59 -21.81
C THR A 234 -16.18 4.54 -20.76
N ALA A 235 -17.16 4.06 -20.00
CA ALA A 235 -16.97 3.00 -19.02
C ALA A 235 -16.57 1.66 -19.68
N ALA A 236 -17.23 1.29 -20.78
CA ALA A 236 -16.95 0.07 -21.53
C ALA A 236 -15.56 0.04 -22.17
N SER A 237 -15.02 1.20 -22.54
CA SER A 237 -13.68 1.34 -23.16
C SER A 237 -12.56 1.66 -22.16
N GLY A 238 -12.89 2.15 -20.96
CA GLY A 238 -11.92 2.61 -19.96
C GLY A 238 -11.38 1.54 -19.00
N GLY A 239 -12.04 0.38 -18.91
CA GLY A 239 -11.58 -0.75 -18.09
C GLY A 239 -10.35 -1.45 -18.70
N ARG A 240 -9.42 -1.91 -17.84
CA ARG A 240 -8.27 -2.75 -18.29
C ARG A 240 -8.72 -4.13 -18.78
N VAL A 241 -9.88 -4.58 -18.31
CA VAL A 241 -10.64 -5.74 -18.76
C VAL A 241 -12.00 -5.20 -19.21
N ARG A 242 -12.54 -5.68 -20.35
CA ARG A 242 -13.90 -5.35 -20.77
C ARG A 242 -14.88 -5.86 -19.71
N SER A 243 -15.29 -4.98 -18.80
CA SER A 243 -16.39 -5.24 -17.87
C SER A 243 -17.63 -4.58 -18.43
N GLU A 244 -18.69 -5.37 -18.60
CA GLU A 244 -19.99 -4.87 -19.07
C GLU A 244 -20.83 -4.29 -17.91
N ARG A 245 -20.31 -4.28 -16.68
CA ARG A 245 -21.00 -3.81 -15.49
C ARG A 245 -20.44 -2.48 -15.00
N VAL A 246 -21.33 -1.56 -14.65
CA VAL A 246 -20.99 -0.25 -14.09
C VAL A 246 -21.68 -0.02 -12.75
N ILE A 247 -21.09 0.84 -11.94
CA ILE A 247 -21.73 1.45 -10.78
C ILE A 247 -22.17 2.86 -11.14
N VAL A 248 -23.36 3.25 -10.70
CA VAL A 248 -23.93 4.60 -10.78
C VAL A 248 -24.02 5.13 -9.37
N GLU A 249 -23.24 6.16 -9.06
CA GLU A 249 -23.16 6.77 -7.74
C GLU A 249 -23.78 8.17 -7.73
N GLY A 250 -24.51 8.52 -6.67
CA GLY A 250 -24.96 9.89 -6.44
C GLY A 250 -23.76 10.82 -6.24
N PHE A 251 -23.81 12.01 -6.86
CA PHE A 251 -22.72 12.96 -6.72
C PHE A 251 -22.71 13.58 -5.32
N VAL A 252 -21.65 13.36 -4.56
CA VAL A 252 -21.47 13.97 -3.24
C VAL A 252 -20.90 15.38 -3.44
N GLU A 253 -21.67 16.39 -3.07
CA GLU A 253 -21.20 17.78 -3.01
C GLU A 253 -20.36 18.01 -1.75
N PHE A 254 -19.12 17.54 -1.77
CA PHE A 254 -18.16 17.65 -0.66
C PHE A 254 -17.38 18.97 -0.68
N ASP A 255 -16.88 19.38 0.49
CA ASP A 255 -16.00 20.55 0.65
C ASP A 255 -14.55 20.21 0.29
N TYR A 256 -14.11 19.00 0.66
CA TYR A 256 -12.80 18.46 0.33
C TYR A 256 -12.80 16.92 0.36
N GLU A 257 -11.77 16.34 -0.22
CA GLU A 257 -11.47 14.91 -0.22
C GLU A 257 -10.16 14.65 0.50
N ILE A 258 -10.09 13.52 1.21
CA ILE A 258 -8.87 13.08 1.90
C ILE A 258 -8.59 11.60 1.66
N THR A 259 -7.33 11.24 1.80
CA THR A 259 -6.89 9.88 2.11
C THR A 259 -6.51 9.81 3.59
N LEU A 260 -7.19 8.95 4.35
CA LEU A 260 -6.79 8.64 5.72
C LEU A 260 -5.99 7.34 5.75
N LEU A 261 -4.66 7.46 5.67
CA LEU A 261 -3.77 6.31 5.75
C LEU A 261 -3.93 5.62 7.11
N THR A 262 -4.43 4.40 7.04
CA THR A 262 -4.82 3.58 8.20
C THR A 262 -3.93 2.34 8.23
N VAL A 263 -3.20 2.16 9.32
CA VAL A 263 -2.25 1.05 9.46
C VAL A 263 -2.79 0.04 10.44
N ARG A 264 -3.00 -1.19 9.97
CA ARG A 264 -3.27 -2.35 10.82
C ARG A 264 -1.99 -3.09 11.09
N CYS A 265 -1.60 -3.14 12.35
CA CYS A 265 -0.33 -3.71 12.77
C CYS A 265 -0.47 -4.45 14.11
N VAL A 266 0.56 -5.19 14.49
CA VAL A 266 0.62 -5.84 15.80
C VAL A 266 1.17 -4.83 16.81
N ASP A 267 0.44 -4.61 17.90
CA ASP A 267 0.97 -3.86 19.04
C ASP A 267 2.03 -4.73 19.74
N PRO A 268 3.30 -4.29 19.78
CA PRO A 268 4.39 -5.08 20.36
C PRO A 268 4.24 -5.31 21.87
N ARG A 269 3.43 -4.51 22.57
CA ARG A 269 3.19 -4.65 24.01
C ARG A 269 2.17 -5.72 24.32
N THR A 270 1.19 -5.91 23.44
CA THR A 270 0.06 -6.81 23.68
C THR A 270 0.07 -8.03 22.77
N GLY A 271 0.84 -8.01 21.68
CA GLY A 271 0.83 -9.04 20.64
C GLY A 271 -0.48 -9.09 19.86
N ARG A 272 -1.38 -8.10 20.03
CA ARG A 272 -2.70 -8.07 19.40
C ARG A 272 -2.72 -7.11 18.23
N MET A 273 -3.62 -7.37 17.29
CA MET A 273 -3.90 -6.42 16.22
C MET A 273 -4.39 -5.09 16.80
N THR A 274 -3.86 -4.00 16.27
CA THR A 274 -4.29 -2.63 16.54
C THR A 274 -4.39 -1.85 15.23
N THR A 275 -5.10 -0.74 15.27
CA THR A 275 -5.24 0.18 14.14
C THR A 275 -4.73 1.56 14.57
N VAL A 276 -3.82 2.12 13.79
CA VAL A 276 -3.27 3.47 13.99
C VAL A 276 -3.46 4.29 12.71
N PHE A 277 -3.56 5.60 12.86
CA PHE A 277 -3.92 6.52 11.78
C PHE A 277 -2.86 7.57 11.60
N CYS A 278 -2.50 7.85 10.35
CA CYS A 278 -1.70 9.03 10.03
C CYS A 278 -2.57 10.29 10.15
N ALA A 279 -1.92 11.46 10.17
CA ALA A 279 -2.66 12.70 9.97
C ALA A 279 -3.33 12.69 8.58
N PRO A 280 -4.54 13.26 8.41
CA PRO A 280 -5.28 13.19 7.16
C PRO A 280 -4.49 13.84 6.02
N ILE A 281 -4.53 13.21 4.84
CA ILE A 281 -3.86 13.70 3.64
C ILE A 281 -4.91 14.29 2.71
N GLY A 282 -4.86 15.60 2.49
CA GLY A 282 -5.67 16.24 1.47
C GLY A 282 -5.05 16.05 0.09
N HIS A 283 -5.87 16.03 -0.95
CA HIS A 283 -5.38 15.92 -2.32
C HIS A 283 -6.26 16.66 -3.31
N GLN A 284 -5.70 16.86 -4.49
CA GLN A 284 -6.42 17.37 -5.65
C GLN A 284 -6.38 16.33 -6.76
N GLN A 285 -7.55 15.89 -7.21
CA GLN A 285 -7.71 15.11 -8.43
C GLN A 285 -8.02 15.98 -9.65
N VAL A 286 -7.36 15.69 -10.78
CA VAL A 286 -7.64 16.30 -12.09
C VAL A 286 -7.79 15.19 -13.12
N ASN A 287 -9.01 15.01 -13.63
CA ASN A 287 -9.37 13.95 -14.58
C ASN A 287 -9.06 12.52 -14.07
N GLY A 288 -9.26 12.27 -12.76
CA GLY A 288 -9.08 10.94 -12.16
C GLY A 288 -7.65 10.59 -11.74
N ASP A 289 -6.69 11.49 -11.96
CA ASP A 289 -5.33 11.38 -11.42
C ASP A 289 -5.15 12.40 -10.28
N TYR A 290 -4.53 12.00 -9.17
CA TYR A 290 -4.05 13.01 -8.22
C TYR A 290 -2.86 13.77 -8.84
N VAL A 291 -2.86 15.09 -8.65
CA VAL A 291 -1.79 15.98 -9.13
C VAL A 291 -0.94 16.52 -7.98
N GLU A 292 -1.55 16.61 -6.80
CA GLU A 292 -0.96 17.18 -5.59
C GLU A 292 -1.59 16.52 -4.36
N SER A 293 -0.79 16.35 -3.30
CA SER A 293 -1.29 15.98 -1.97
C SER A 293 -0.55 16.75 -0.86
N TRP A 294 -1.17 16.91 0.30
CA TRP A 294 -0.57 17.61 1.44
C TRP A 294 -1.01 17.01 2.78
N GLN A 295 -0.15 17.16 3.80
CA GLN A 295 -0.37 16.61 5.13
C GLN A 295 0.19 17.55 6.20
N PRO A 296 -0.56 17.85 7.28
CA PRO A 296 -1.94 17.44 7.54
C PRO A 296 -2.97 18.28 6.77
N HIS A 297 -4.12 17.70 6.46
CA HIS A 297 -5.32 18.46 6.10
C HIS A 297 -6.06 18.90 7.37
N GLU A 298 -6.56 20.14 7.41
CA GLU A 298 -7.32 20.64 8.55
C GLU A 298 -8.75 20.09 8.52
N MET A 299 -9.23 19.58 9.64
CA MET A 299 -10.57 19.02 9.79
C MET A 299 -11.15 19.42 11.14
N SER A 300 -12.49 19.48 11.24
CA SER A 300 -13.15 19.58 12.54
C SER A 300 -12.90 18.31 13.37
N SER A 301 -13.04 18.41 14.69
CA SER A 301 -12.92 17.25 15.57
C SER A 301 -13.93 16.15 15.24
N ASP A 302 -15.13 16.56 14.82
CA ASP A 302 -16.25 15.65 14.57
C ASP A 302 -16.06 14.91 13.24
N ALA A 303 -15.64 15.62 12.19
CA ALA A 303 -15.24 15.01 10.92
C ALA A 303 -14.05 14.05 11.11
N MET A 304 -13.02 14.44 11.87
CA MET A 304 -11.86 13.57 12.13
C MET A 304 -12.27 12.30 12.90
N ALA A 305 -13.18 12.42 13.88
CA ALA A 305 -13.70 11.27 14.63
C ALA A 305 -14.52 10.32 13.72
N ALA A 306 -15.37 10.88 12.86
CA ALA A 306 -16.14 10.11 11.87
C ALA A 306 -15.22 9.40 10.87
N ALA A 307 -14.25 10.11 10.29
CA ALA A 307 -13.25 9.58 9.37
C ALA A 307 -12.46 8.41 10.00
N THR A 308 -11.99 8.58 11.24
CA THR A 308 -11.28 7.54 11.98
C THR A 308 -12.17 6.30 12.21
N SER A 309 -13.43 6.50 12.59
CA SER A 309 -14.39 5.40 12.80
C SER A 309 -14.65 4.61 11.52
N ILE A 310 -14.90 5.31 10.40
CA ILE A 310 -15.11 4.69 9.08
C ILE A 310 -13.87 3.90 8.67
N ALA A 311 -12.70 4.53 8.73
CA ALA A 311 -11.43 3.92 8.34
C ALA A 311 -11.07 2.70 9.20
N ALA A 312 -11.32 2.76 10.52
CA ALA A 312 -11.12 1.63 11.41
C ALA A 312 -12.01 0.43 11.03
N ARG A 313 -13.29 0.67 10.77
CA ARG A 313 -14.28 -0.37 10.46
C ARG A 313 -13.98 -1.04 9.12
N ILE A 314 -13.71 -0.27 8.08
CA ILE A 314 -13.41 -0.84 6.75
C ILE A 314 -12.10 -1.64 6.77
N ALA A 315 -11.02 -1.08 7.36
CA ALA A 315 -9.76 -1.79 7.45
C ALA A 315 -9.89 -3.07 8.31
N THR A 316 -10.71 -3.03 9.37
CA THR A 316 -10.99 -4.22 10.21
C THR A 316 -11.76 -5.28 9.42
N GLY A 317 -12.79 -4.88 8.68
CA GLY A 317 -13.60 -5.78 7.83
C GLY A 317 -12.80 -6.47 6.73
N LEU A 318 -11.69 -5.87 6.30
CA LEU A 318 -10.74 -6.47 5.34
C LEU A 318 -9.70 -7.41 5.98
N GLY A 319 -9.82 -7.72 7.28
CA GLY A 319 -8.99 -8.74 7.94
C GLY A 319 -9.71 -10.06 8.17
N ASP A 320 -9.01 -11.01 8.78
CA ASP A 320 -9.54 -12.34 9.11
C ASP A 320 -10.03 -12.48 10.57
N GLY A 321 -10.07 -11.36 11.32
CA GLY A 321 -10.38 -11.33 12.74
C GLY A 321 -9.25 -11.81 13.67
N LYS A 322 -8.08 -12.18 13.13
CA LYS A 322 -6.88 -12.63 13.84
C LYS A 322 -5.71 -11.70 13.50
N LEU A 323 -4.64 -12.26 12.93
CA LEU A 323 -3.49 -11.52 12.47
C LEU A 323 -3.58 -11.17 10.98
N GLY A 324 -4.40 -11.84 10.17
CA GLY A 324 -4.65 -11.43 8.79
C GLY A 324 -5.30 -10.04 8.73
N GLY A 325 -4.96 -9.28 7.70
CA GLY A 325 -5.38 -7.88 7.57
C GLY A 325 -4.30 -6.86 7.92
N ARG A 326 -3.02 -7.27 8.07
CA ARG A 326 -1.90 -6.34 8.36
C ARG A 326 -1.53 -5.54 7.11
N GLY A 327 -1.18 -4.29 7.31
CA GLY A 327 -0.73 -3.42 6.23
C GLY A 327 -1.26 -2.00 6.36
N VAL A 328 -0.98 -1.21 5.32
CA VAL A 328 -1.48 0.15 5.16
C VAL A 328 -2.71 0.07 4.28
N PHE A 329 -3.73 0.86 4.62
CA PHE A 329 -4.94 1.03 3.86
C PHE A 329 -5.08 2.52 3.53
N GLY A 330 -5.13 2.86 2.25
CA GLY A 330 -5.51 4.19 1.77
C GLY A 330 -7.02 4.30 1.75
N VAL A 331 -7.63 4.82 2.82
CA VAL A 331 -9.09 5.01 2.91
C VAL A 331 -9.44 6.38 2.33
N GLU A 332 -10.12 6.41 1.20
CA GLU A 332 -10.56 7.63 0.53
C GLU A 332 -11.93 8.07 1.06
N LEU A 333 -12.03 9.33 1.46
CA LEU A 333 -13.20 9.90 2.13
C LEU A 333 -13.57 11.25 1.50
N PHE A 334 -14.87 11.47 1.31
CA PHE A 334 -15.44 12.78 1.00
C PHE A 334 -15.98 13.43 2.28
N VAL A 335 -15.72 14.72 2.46
CA VAL A 335 -16.13 15.45 3.68
C VAL A 335 -16.96 16.67 3.32
N LYS A 336 -18.13 16.81 3.95
CA LYS A 336 -19.04 17.96 3.83
C LYS A 336 -19.41 18.46 5.22
N GLY A 337 -18.81 19.56 5.66
CA GLY A 337 -18.87 20.00 7.05
C GLY A 337 -18.34 18.91 7.99
N ASP A 338 -19.23 18.35 8.81
CA ASP A 338 -18.91 17.25 9.74
C ASP A 338 -19.34 15.87 9.21
N ASP A 339 -20.04 15.82 8.08
CA ASP A 339 -20.46 14.56 7.45
C ASP A 339 -19.31 13.97 6.62
N VAL A 340 -19.01 12.69 6.86
CA VAL A 340 -17.93 11.96 6.18
C VAL A 340 -18.49 10.74 5.47
N TYR A 341 -18.18 10.62 4.19
CA TYR A 341 -18.64 9.55 3.32
C TYR A 341 -17.44 8.70 2.86
N PHE A 342 -17.56 7.39 2.99
CA PHE A 342 -16.63 6.43 2.41
C PHE A 342 -16.77 6.40 0.89
N SER A 343 -15.64 6.61 0.19
CA SER A 343 -15.56 6.53 -1.27
C SER A 343 -15.06 5.15 -1.72
N GLU A 344 -13.81 4.85 -1.36
CA GLU A 344 -13.12 3.59 -1.65
C GLU A 344 -11.96 3.34 -0.68
N VAL A 345 -11.32 2.17 -0.80
CA VAL A 345 -10.11 1.85 -0.03
C VAL A 345 -9.13 1.04 -0.87
N SER A 346 -7.88 1.49 -0.88
CA SER A 346 -6.76 0.70 -1.38
C SER A 346 -6.17 -0.12 -0.23
N PRO A 347 -6.14 -1.46 -0.28
CA PRO A 347 -5.57 -2.31 0.78
C PRO A 347 -4.03 -2.40 0.72
N ARG A 348 -3.39 -1.28 0.37
CA ARG A 348 -1.97 -1.13 0.06
C ARG A 348 -1.59 0.36 0.24
N PRO A 349 -0.29 0.72 0.20
CA PRO A 349 0.13 2.11 0.05
C PRO A 349 -0.64 2.84 -1.06
N HIS A 350 -0.96 4.10 -0.80
CA HIS A 350 -1.79 4.93 -1.66
C HIS A 350 -0.97 6.03 -2.30
N ASP A 351 -1.27 6.42 -3.52
CA ASP A 351 -0.36 7.28 -4.27
C ASP A 351 -0.34 8.74 -3.77
N THR A 352 -1.44 9.22 -3.19
CA THR A 352 -1.50 10.47 -2.42
C THR A 352 -0.60 10.43 -1.17
N GLY A 353 -0.32 9.23 -0.65
CA GLY A 353 0.55 8.95 0.49
C GLY A 353 2.05 9.15 0.21
N LEU A 354 2.45 9.38 -1.05
CA LEU A 354 3.84 9.72 -1.40
C LEU A 354 4.38 10.94 -0.64
N VAL A 355 3.50 11.84 -0.18
CA VAL A 355 3.85 12.95 0.72
C VAL A 355 4.53 12.49 2.03
N THR A 356 4.21 11.29 2.51
CA THR A 356 4.79 10.70 3.73
C THR A 356 6.29 10.43 3.62
N LEU A 357 6.85 10.41 2.39
CA LEU A 357 8.30 10.38 2.17
C LEU A 357 9.03 11.62 2.73
N ALA A 358 8.31 12.73 2.94
CA ALA A 358 8.86 13.96 3.52
C ALA A 358 8.21 14.32 4.86
N THR A 359 6.93 14.02 5.06
CA THR A 359 6.19 14.51 6.23
C THR A 359 6.25 13.60 7.45
N GLN A 360 6.59 12.32 7.31
CA GLN A 360 6.60 11.37 8.42
C GLN A 360 7.97 10.77 8.70
N ARG A 361 8.18 10.34 9.95
CA ARG A 361 9.38 9.58 10.34
C ARG A 361 9.45 8.21 9.66
N LEU A 362 8.30 7.56 9.47
CA LEU A 362 8.14 6.38 8.64
C LEU A 362 7.20 6.73 7.49
N SER A 363 7.67 6.52 6.26
CA SER A 363 6.78 6.63 5.10
C SER A 363 5.73 5.51 5.13
N GLU A 364 4.66 5.66 4.36
CA GLU A 364 3.65 4.60 4.24
C GLU A 364 4.23 3.26 3.81
N PHE A 365 5.30 3.28 3.00
CA PHE A 365 5.99 2.08 2.54
C PHE A 365 6.73 1.38 3.69
N GLU A 366 7.39 2.15 4.55
CA GLU A 366 8.05 1.63 5.74
C GLU A 366 7.05 1.15 6.79
N MET A 367 5.93 1.86 6.95
CA MET A 367 4.82 1.42 7.80
C MET A 367 4.21 0.12 7.28
N HIS A 368 4.03 -0.02 5.96
CA HIS A 368 3.48 -1.22 5.34
C HIS A 368 4.39 -2.43 5.55
N ALA A 369 5.68 -2.31 5.21
CA ALA A 369 6.66 -3.37 5.41
C ALA A 369 6.73 -3.80 6.89
N ARG A 370 6.77 -2.84 7.82
CA ARG A 370 6.78 -3.14 9.27
C ARG A 370 5.50 -3.81 9.73
N ALA A 371 4.34 -3.35 9.29
CA ALA A 371 3.06 -3.96 9.64
C ALA A 371 2.99 -5.43 9.19
N ILE A 372 3.41 -5.73 7.96
CA ILE A 372 3.46 -7.08 7.41
C ILE A 372 4.35 -7.99 8.28
N LEU A 373 5.55 -7.51 8.59
CA LEU A 373 6.55 -8.23 9.39
C LEU A 373 6.27 -8.20 10.90
N GLY A 374 5.16 -7.60 11.36
CA GLY A 374 4.79 -7.51 12.78
C GLY A 374 5.72 -6.64 13.62
N LEU A 375 6.46 -5.73 12.98
CA LEU A 375 7.36 -4.80 13.65
C LEU A 375 6.61 -3.56 14.14
N PRO A 376 7.14 -2.84 15.15
CA PRO A 376 6.53 -1.60 15.65
C PRO A 376 6.39 -0.53 14.55
N VAL A 377 5.17 -0.02 14.43
CA VAL A 377 4.79 1.07 13.52
C VAL A 377 4.69 2.39 14.29
N ASP A 378 5.04 3.48 13.62
CA ASP A 378 4.97 4.84 14.13
C ASP A 378 4.42 5.75 13.02
N VAL A 379 3.34 6.48 13.36
CA VAL A 379 2.60 7.36 12.46
C VAL A 379 2.88 8.85 12.75
N THR A 380 3.95 9.15 13.49
CA THR A 380 4.29 10.52 13.88
C THR A 380 4.56 11.39 12.65
N LEU A 381 3.76 12.45 12.52
CA LEU A 381 3.99 13.55 11.61
C LEU A 381 5.20 14.37 12.11
N ALA A 382 6.24 14.45 11.28
CA ALA A 382 7.48 15.18 11.57
C ALA A 382 7.39 16.64 11.14
N SER A 383 6.78 16.93 10.00
CA SER A 383 6.63 18.28 9.45
C SER A 383 5.40 18.37 8.54
N PRO A 384 4.73 19.54 8.46
CA PRO A 384 3.84 19.83 7.36
C PRO A 384 4.57 19.70 6.02
N GLY A 385 3.87 19.20 5.01
CA GLY A 385 4.45 19.04 3.68
C GLY A 385 3.45 18.73 2.59
N ALA A 386 3.95 18.73 1.36
CA ALA A 386 3.18 18.48 0.16
C ALA A 386 3.97 17.65 -0.85
N SER A 387 3.24 17.04 -1.79
CA SER A 387 3.81 16.36 -2.95
C SER A 387 3.16 16.87 -4.24
N ALA A 388 3.92 16.93 -5.32
CA ALA A 388 3.45 17.32 -6.65
C ALA A 388 4.05 16.41 -7.73
N VAL A 389 3.21 15.94 -8.64
CA VAL A 389 3.62 14.95 -9.65
C VAL A 389 4.46 15.58 -10.76
N ILE A 390 5.40 14.79 -11.30
CA ILE A 390 6.13 15.11 -12.54
C ILE A 390 5.57 14.18 -13.63
N TYR A 391 4.90 14.76 -14.63
CA TYR A 391 4.38 14.01 -15.78
C TYR A 391 5.44 13.83 -16.86
N GLY A 392 5.25 12.80 -17.68
CA GLY A 392 6.11 12.48 -18.80
C GLY A 392 6.09 13.50 -19.93
N GLN A 393 4.94 14.12 -20.25
CA GLN A 393 4.73 15.17 -21.28
C GLN A 393 5.10 14.81 -22.74
N ILE A 394 5.90 13.77 -22.95
CA ILE A 394 6.34 13.26 -24.25
C ILE A 394 6.08 11.75 -24.33
N ASP A 395 5.69 11.28 -25.51
CA ASP A 395 5.42 9.88 -25.81
C ASP A 395 6.67 9.23 -26.40
N GLU A 396 7.65 8.93 -25.55
CA GLU A 396 8.95 8.37 -25.95
C GLU A 396 9.48 7.34 -24.94
N PRO A 397 10.23 6.33 -25.40
CA PRO A 397 11.02 5.47 -24.51
C PRO A 397 12.26 6.20 -23.99
N ALA A 398 12.75 5.79 -22.82
CA ALA A 398 14.04 6.19 -22.26
C ALA A 398 14.28 7.72 -22.21
N ILE A 399 13.26 8.48 -21.78
CA ILE A 399 13.35 9.94 -21.64
C ILE A 399 14.41 10.38 -20.62
N GLY A 400 14.90 11.61 -20.76
CA GLY A 400 15.72 12.30 -19.78
C GLY A 400 14.91 13.33 -18.99
N PHE A 401 15.54 13.89 -17.94
CA PHE A 401 14.98 14.98 -17.14
C PHE A 401 16.02 16.09 -17.02
N GLU A 402 15.71 17.27 -17.55
CA GLU A 402 16.52 18.48 -17.38
C GLU A 402 16.09 19.26 -16.14
N ASN A 403 16.93 20.22 -15.73
CA ASN A 403 16.67 21.16 -14.64
C ASN A 403 16.45 20.54 -13.25
N VAL A 404 16.73 19.25 -13.05
CA VAL A 404 16.63 18.56 -11.75
C VAL A 404 17.44 19.30 -10.67
N ALA A 405 18.67 19.72 -11.00
CA ALA A 405 19.51 20.49 -10.06
C ALA A 405 18.89 21.85 -9.71
N ALA A 406 18.21 22.51 -10.64
CA ALA A 406 17.53 23.78 -10.38
C ALA A 406 16.27 23.58 -9.53
N ALA A 407 15.50 22.51 -9.76
CA ALA A 407 14.35 22.15 -8.95
C ALA A 407 14.75 21.90 -7.48
N LEU A 408 15.88 21.21 -7.26
CA LEU A 408 16.45 20.98 -5.92
C LEU A 408 17.03 22.23 -5.24
N THR A 409 17.06 23.39 -5.90
CA THR A 409 17.37 24.67 -5.22
C THR A 409 16.17 25.28 -4.51
N VAL A 410 14.95 24.79 -4.79
CA VAL A 410 13.77 25.16 -4.00
C VAL A 410 13.98 24.61 -2.58
N PRO A 411 13.82 25.44 -1.53
CA PRO A 411 14.07 25.01 -0.15
C PRO A 411 13.29 23.77 0.24
N GLU A 412 13.88 22.93 1.10
CA GLU A 412 13.24 21.77 1.72
C GLU A 412 12.52 20.84 0.73
N THR A 413 13.07 20.71 -0.47
CA THR A 413 12.48 19.92 -1.56
C THR A 413 13.33 18.71 -1.88
N ASP A 414 12.68 17.60 -2.18
CA ASP A 414 13.32 16.39 -2.69
C ASP A 414 12.55 15.84 -3.90
N ILE A 415 13.20 15.00 -4.70
CA ILE A 415 12.66 14.49 -5.97
C ILE A 415 12.81 12.97 -6.02
N ARG A 416 11.75 12.28 -6.48
CA ARG A 416 11.78 10.87 -6.85
C ARG A 416 11.47 10.77 -8.34
N LEU A 417 12.46 10.36 -9.13
CA LEU A 417 12.26 9.96 -10.52
C LEU A 417 12.14 8.43 -10.55
N PHE A 418 10.99 7.92 -11.01
CA PHE A 418 10.65 6.51 -10.79
C PHE A 418 11.45 5.54 -11.66
N GLY A 419 12.05 6.03 -12.75
CA GLY A 419 12.82 5.20 -13.68
C GLY A 419 11.95 4.38 -14.62
N LYS A 420 10.70 4.79 -14.86
CA LYS A 420 9.82 4.10 -15.82
C LYS A 420 10.47 4.10 -17.22
N PRO A 421 10.51 2.94 -17.92
CA PRO A 421 11.25 2.81 -19.18
C PRO A 421 10.62 3.57 -20.35
N GLU A 422 9.33 3.88 -20.25
CA GLU A 422 8.56 4.56 -21.28
C GLU A 422 7.71 5.67 -20.67
N SER A 423 7.63 6.80 -21.38
CA SER A 423 6.82 7.95 -21.00
C SER A 423 5.59 8.04 -21.89
N TYR A 424 4.49 8.53 -21.30
CA TYR A 424 3.35 9.06 -22.06
C TYR A 424 2.99 10.42 -21.48
N HIS A 425 2.24 11.24 -22.24
CA HIS A 425 1.93 12.62 -21.86
C HIS A 425 1.43 12.79 -20.41
N ARG A 426 0.53 11.92 -19.94
CA ARG A 426 -0.01 11.92 -18.56
C ARG A 426 0.51 10.79 -17.67
N ARG A 427 1.56 10.07 -18.09
CA ARG A 427 2.18 9.07 -17.22
C ARG A 427 2.95 9.79 -16.12
N ARG A 428 2.66 9.49 -14.86
CA ARG A 428 3.44 9.99 -13.72
C ARG A 428 4.85 9.40 -13.78
N MET A 429 5.86 10.23 -14.02
CA MET A 429 7.26 9.82 -14.18
C MET A 429 8.11 10.11 -12.94
N GLY A 430 7.63 10.99 -12.08
CA GLY A 430 8.22 11.25 -10.77
C GLY A 430 7.26 11.99 -9.85
N VAL A 431 7.77 12.33 -8.67
CA VAL A 431 7.09 13.17 -7.69
C VAL A 431 8.14 14.05 -7.01
N VAL A 432 7.75 15.28 -6.73
CA VAL A 432 8.47 16.19 -5.85
C VAL A 432 7.78 16.17 -4.50
N THR A 433 8.55 16.16 -3.42
CA THR A 433 8.05 16.39 -2.07
C THR A 433 8.70 17.64 -1.49
N ALA A 434 7.95 18.40 -0.68
CA ALA A 434 8.50 19.55 0.03
C ALA A 434 7.90 19.68 1.43
N THR A 435 8.70 20.16 2.37
CA THR A 435 8.25 20.56 3.72
C THR A 435 8.32 22.08 3.89
N ALA A 436 7.57 22.59 4.85
CA ALA A 436 7.63 23.96 5.34
C ALA A 436 6.96 24.06 6.73
N ASP A 437 7.01 25.24 7.34
CA ASP A 437 6.32 25.52 8.61
C ASP A 437 4.78 25.50 8.46
N ASP A 438 4.26 25.67 7.24
CA ASP A 438 2.84 25.66 6.91
C ASP A 438 2.54 24.95 5.58
N ILE A 439 1.28 24.52 5.40
CA ILE A 439 0.85 23.75 4.24
C ILE A 439 0.89 24.55 2.94
N GLU A 440 0.51 25.82 2.97
CA GLU A 440 0.46 26.66 1.77
C GLU A 440 1.85 26.81 1.15
N THR A 441 2.84 27.15 1.98
CA THR A 441 4.24 27.25 1.58
C THR A 441 4.78 25.90 1.07
N ALA A 442 4.46 24.79 1.71
CA ALA A 442 4.92 23.47 1.26
C ALA A 442 4.36 23.10 -0.11
N ARG A 443 3.07 23.37 -0.33
CA ARG A 443 2.37 23.16 -1.62
C ARG A 443 3.00 24.01 -2.73
N GLU A 444 3.20 25.30 -2.48
CA GLU A 444 3.88 26.19 -3.42
C GLU A 444 5.28 25.69 -3.80
N ARG A 445 6.07 25.24 -2.81
CA ARG A 445 7.42 24.69 -3.04
C ARG A 445 7.36 23.43 -3.92
N ALA A 446 6.51 22.47 -3.58
CA ALA A 446 6.39 21.22 -4.32
C ALA A 446 5.96 21.45 -5.78
N VAL A 447 4.92 22.25 -6.00
CA VAL A 447 4.42 22.60 -7.34
C VAL A 447 5.47 23.37 -8.13
N ARG A 448 6.12 24.36 -7.52
CA ARG A 448 7.19 25.14 -8.17
C ARG A 448 8.33 24.23 -8.61
N ALA A 449 8.85 23.39 -7.73
CA ALA A 449 9.96 22.50 -8.07
C ALA A 449 9.57 21.47 -9.13
N ALA A 450 8.37 20.89 -9.06
CA ALA A 450 7.87 19.98 -10.09
C ALA A 450 7.81 20.66 -11.47
N SER A 451 7.35 21.92 -11.52
CA SER A 451 7.27 22.70 -12.77
C SER A 451 8.63 23.06 -13.39
N ILE A 452 9.71 23.05 -12.59
CA ILE A 452 11.07 23.31 -13.07
C ILE A 452 11.64 22.09 -13.81
N VAL A 453 11.28 20.87 -13.39
CA VAL A 453 11.75 19.64 -14.03
C VAL A 453 11.12 19.49 -15.42
N SER A 454 11.95 19.28 -16.43
CA SER A 454 11.49 19.15 -17.81
C SER A 454 11.83 17.77 -18.38
N PRO A 455 10.83 16.93 -18.70
CA PRO A 455 11.03 15.73 -19.50
C PRO A 455 11.57 16.09 -20.89
N VAL A 456 12.59 15.37 -21.36
CA VAL A 456 13.20 15.58 -22.67
C VAL A 456 13.48 14.25 -23.36
N SER A 457 13.59 14.25 -24.68
CA SER A 457 13.99 13.05 -25.42
C SER A 457 15.33 12.50 -24.89
N GLY A 458 15.42 11.18 -24.79
CA GLY A 458 16.60 10.49 -24.27
C GLY A 458 17.87 10.81 -25.06
N ARG A 459 18.94 11.24 -24.37
CA ARG A 459 20.27 11.45 -24.94
C ARG A 459 21.36 11.00 -23.97
N PRO A 460 22.51 10.48 -24.44
CA PRO A 460 23.63 10.17 -23.56
C PRO A 460 24.05 11.40 -22.76
N ALA A 461 24.31 11.21 -21.46
CA ALA A 461 24.73 12.30 -20.59
C ALA A 461 26.03 12.95 -21.09
N GLN A 462 25.94 14.19 -21.56
CA GLN A 462 27.12 14.99 -21.88
C GLN A 462 27.60 15.71 -20.63
N ARG A 463 28.85 15.45 -20.20
CA ARG A 463 29.44 16.19 -19.09
C ARG A 463 29.59 17.65 -19.50
N ARG A 464 28.98 18.58 -18.74
CA ARG A 464 29.35 20.00 -18.85
C ARG A 464 30.81 20.16 -18.44
N VAL A 465 31.68 20.41 -19.41
CA VAL A 465 33.04 20.86 -19.14
C VAL A 465 32.94 22.30 -18.67
N VAL A 466 33.08 22.54 -17.36
CA VAL A 466 33.26 23.90 -16.85
C VAL A 466 34.64 24.35 -17.33
N PRO A 467 34.75 25.37 -18.20
CA PRO A 467 36.06 25.86 -18.60
C PRO A 467 36.84 26.29 -17.35
N PRO A 468 38.16 26.00 -17.28
CA PRO A 468 38.95 26.38 -16.12
C PRO A 468 38.80 27.89 -15.87
N PRO A 469 38.79 28.33 -14.60
CA PRO A 469 38.69 29.74 -14.28
C PRO A 469 39.78 30.49 -15.06
N MET A 470 39.38 31.57 -15.76
CA MET A 470 40.31 32.37 -16.53
C MET A 470 41.50 32.76 -15.63
N PRO A 471 42.75 32.59 -16.09
CA PRO A 471 43.89 33.05 -15.32
C PRO A 471 43.73 34.55 -15.04
N PRO A 472 44.17 35.03 -13.85
CA PRO A 472 44.09 36.44 -13.52
C PRO A 472 44.71 37.27 -14.64
N ARG A 473 43.98 38.29 -15.11
CA ARG A 473 44.52 39.22 -16.12
C ARG A 473 45.86 39.73 -15.60
N ARG A 474 46.93 39.53 -16.38
CA ARG A 474 48.22 40.16 -16.09
C ARG A 474 47.97 41.66 -15.94
N PRO A 475 48.52 42.31 -14.89
CA PRO A 475 48.42 43.76 -14.78
C PRO A 475 48.95 44.36 -16.09
N GLY A 476 48.13 45.21 -16.71
CA GLY A 476 48.54 45.95 -17.89
C GLY A 476 49.78 46.80 -17.57
N PRO A 477 50.59 47.15 -18.59
CA PRO A 477 51.72 48.04 -18.37
C PRO A 477 51.23 49.34 -17.70
N PRO A 478 51.99 49.87 -16.71
CA PRO A 478 51.60 51.09 -16.03
C PRO A 478 51.42 52.22 -17.05
N PRO A 479 50.43 53.10 -16.87
CA PRO A 479 50.23 54.23 -17.77
C PRO A 479 51.49 55.12 -17.77
N PRO A 480 51.86 55.73 -18.90
CA PRO A 480 53.04 56.58 -18.99
C PRO A 480 52.92 57.75 -18.00
N VAL A 481 53.95 57.90 -17.17
CA VAL A 481 54.07 58.95 -16.15
C VAL A 481 54.17 60.30 -16.86
N ARG A 482 53.18 61.19 -16.63
CA ARG A 482 53.27 62.60 -17.02
C ARG A 482 54.18 63.35 -16.03
N PRO A 483 55.15 64.16 -16.49
CA PRO A 483 56.00 64.93 -15.59
C PRO A 483 55.29 66.22 -15.11
N GLY A 484 55.33 66.45 -13.80
CA GLY A 484 55.12 67.78 -13.21
C GLY A 484 54.04 67.85 -12.15
N ALA A 485 54.44 67.76 -10.86
CA ALA A 485 54.01 68.65 -9.79
C ALA A 485 54.71 68.27 -8.46
N PRO A 486 54.95 69.23 -7.54
CA PRO A 486 56.11 69.22 -6.66
C PRO A 486 55.90 68.59 -5.27
N VAL A 487 57.05 68.30 -4.67
CA VAL A 487 57.30 67.71 -3.36
C VAL A 487 56.73 68.58 -2.23
N GLY A 488 55.99 67.95 -1.31
CA GLY A 488 55.53 68.57 -0.06
C GLY A 488 55.58 67.61 1.12
N GLY A 489 56.50 67.87 2.05
CA GLY A 489 56.32 67.73 3.50
C GLY A 489 56.14 66.34 4.11
N GLY A 490 57.17 65.85 4.80
CA GLY A 490 57.26 64.53 5.41
C GLY A 490 56.24 64.15 6.49
N ARG A 491 56.13 62.84 6.71
CA ARG A 491 55.84 62.19 8.00
C ARG A 491 56.83 61.03 8.22
N PRO A 492 57.27 60.78 9.48
CA PRO A 492 58.34 59.83 9.83
C PRO A 492 57.87 58.36 9.82
N PRO A 493 58.79 57.37 9.89
CA PRO A 493 58.54 55.99 9.48
C PRO A 493 57.68 55.21 10.49
N VAL A 494 56.67 54.50 9.98
CA VAL A 494 55.92 53.50 10.74
C VAL A 494 56.67 52.17 10.65
N GLY A 495 57.00 51.60 11.80
CA GLY A 495 57.68 50.31 11.96
C GLY A 495 56.84 49.12 11.47
N PRO A 496 57.41 47.90 11.53
CA PRO A 496 56.84 46.71 10.91
C PRO A 496 55.48 46.32 11.53
N PRO A 497 54.58 45.71 10.75
CA PRO A 497 53.25 45.32 11.21
C PRO A 497 53.33 44.25 12.30
N PRO A 498 52.48 44.33 13.35
CA PRO A 498 52.42 43.32 14.39
C PRO A 498 51.82 42.01 13.86
N GLY A 499 52.34 40.89 14.35
CA GLY A 499 51.89 39.54 14.03
C GLY A 499 50.46 39.22 14.51
N PRO A 500 49.93 38.04 14.13
CA PRO A 500 48.53 37.68 14.34
C PRO A 500 48.19 37.56 15.84
N ALA A 501 47.13 38.26 16.26
CA ALA A 501 46.62 38.23 17.63
C ALA A 501 45.91 36.89 17.92
N GLY A 502 46.27 36.28 19.05
CA GLY A 502 45.59 35.10 19.60
C GLY A 502 44.16 35.39 20.08
N PRO A 503 43.39 34.34 20.43
CA PRO A 503 41.99 34.47 20.78
C PRO A 503 41.79 35.28 22.08
N PRO A 504 40.68 36.05 22.20
CA PRO A 504 40.43 36.90 23.35
C PRO A 504 40.04 36.11 24.62
N PRO A 505 40.32 36.64 25.82
CA PRO A 505 39.86 36.06 27.08
C PRO A 505 38.34 36.24 27.27
N PRO A 506 37.68 35.41 28.10
CA PRO A 506 36.25 35.49 28.34
C PRO A 506 35.88 36.78 29.09
N GLY A 507 34.89 37.51 28.56
CA GLY A 507 34.31 38.69 29.21
C GLY A 507 33.41 38.34 30.40
N PRO A 508 33.09 39.32 31.28
CA PRO A 508 32.32 39.09 32.50
C PRO A 508 30.88 38.69 32.20
N ALA A 509 30.36 37.76 33.01
CA ALA A 509 28.99 37.26 32.95
C ALA A 509 27.96 38.39 33.05
N GLY A 510 27.10 38.51 32.03
CA GLY A 510 25.90 39.32 32.10
C GLY A 510 24.90 38.77 33.13
N PRO A 511 23.97 39.61 33.62
CA PRO A 511 23.01 39.21 34.65
C PRO A 511 22.08 38.09 34.16
N PRO A 512 21.64 37.18 35.04
CA PRO A 512 20.78 36.08 34.66
C PRO A 512 19.41 36.58 34.18
N PRO A 513 18.74 35.85 33.26
CA PRO A 513 17.39 36.17 32.84
C PRO A 513 16.42 36.10 34.04
N PRO A 514 15.37 36.94 34.06
CA PRO A 514 14.40 36.95 35.16
C PRO A 514 13.68 35.59 35.23
N GLY A 515 13.77 34.95 36.39
CA GLY A 515 13.00 33.76 36.70
C GLY A 515 11.49 34.05 36.78
N PRO A 516 10.64 33.03 36.67
CA PRO A 516 9.19 33.19 36.69
C PRO A 516 8.72 33.61 38.09
N GLY A 517 8.41 34.90 38.22
CA GLY A 517 7.81 35.48 39.42
C GLY A 517 6.34 35.11 39.53
N SER A 518 6.03 34.37 40.59
CA SER A 518 4.69 34.10 41.11
C SER A 518 3.90 35.38 41.38
N ALA A 519 2.77 35.55 40.69
CA ALA A 519 1.75 36.54 41.06
C ALA A 519 0.51 35.82 41.61
N ARG A 520 0.10 36.22 42.82
CA ARG A 520 -1.18 35.86 43.45
C ARG A 520 -2.37 36.39 42.63
N PRO A 521 -3.52 35.69 42.59
CA PRO A 521 -4.69 36.15 41.89
C PRO A 521 -5.47 37.21 42.70
N GLY A 522 -5.68 38.39 42.11
CA GLY A 522 -6.69 39.37 42.48
C GLY A 522 -8.06 39.07 41.82
N PRO A 523 -9.15 39.73 42.24
CA PRO A 523 -10.52 39.21 42.11
C PRO A 523 -11.06 39.24 40.67
N ARG A 524 -11.80 38.19 40.32
CA ARG A 524 -12.45 37.98 39.02
C ARG A 524 -13.57 39.00 38.76
N PRO A 525 -13.72 39.56 37.55
CA PRO A 525 -14.97 40.15 37.09
C PRO A 525 -15.98 39.04 36.72
N ALA A 526 -17.25 39.27 37.01
CA ALA A 526 -18.36 38.33 36.79
C ALA A 526 -18.63 38.07 35.30
N PRO A 527 -18.99 36.84 34.88
CA PRO A 527 -19.44 36.56 33.53
C PRO A 527 -20.90 36.99 33.33
N GLY A 528 -21.14 37.78 32.28
CA GLY A 528 -22.47 38.14 31.80
C GLY A 528 -23.23 36.93 31.24
N ARG A 529 -24.54 36.90 31.51
CA ARG A 529 -25.50 35.91 30.98
C ARG A 529 -25.69 36.06 29.46
N PRO A 530 -25.79 34.97 28.69
CA PRO A 530 -26.44 34.99 27.38
C PRO A 530 -27.99 35.07 27.52
N PRO A 531 -28.71 35.61 26.53
CA PRO A 531 -30.16 35.81 26.58
C PRO A 531 -30.96 34.50 26.48
N VAL A 532 -32.05 34.44 27.25
CA VAL A 532 -33.01 33.33 27.33
C VAL A 532 -34.16 33.57 26.33
N PRO A 533 -34.58 32.58 25.53
CA PRO A 533 -35.79 32.68 24.69
C PRO A 533 -37.10 32.60 25.52
N PRO A 534 -38.21 33.21 25.05
CA PRO A 534 -39.44 33.34 25.84
C PRO A 534 -40.21 32.01 26.00
N PRO A 535 -40.97 31.83 27.10
CA PRO A 535 -41.67 30.58 27.38
C PRO A 535 -43.01 30.45 26.64
N VAL A 536 -43.27 29.25 26.12
CA VAL A 536 -44.58 28.80 25.63
C VAL A 536 -45.47 28.45 26.83
N ARG A 537 -46.72 28.93 26.81
CA ARG A 537 -47.76 28.65 27.82
C ARG A 537 -48.24 27.19 27.75
N PRO A 538 -48.48 26.51 28.89
CA PRO A 538 -49.39 25.37 28.95
C PRO A 538 -50.70 25.73 29.67
N GLY A 539 -51.82 25.30 29.10
CA GLY A 539 -53.12 25.26 29.78
C GLY A 539 -53.22 24.04 30.70
N ALA A 540 -53.78 24.24 31.88
CA ALA A 540 -54.22 23.22 32.85
C ALA A 540 -55.60 22.63 32.44
N PRO A 541 -56.24 21.68 33.19
CA PRO A 541 -55.83 20.94 34.40
C PRO A 541 -55.94 19.40 34.20
N VAL A 542 -55.53 18.52 35.14
CA VAL A 542 -56.36 17.92 36.21
C VAL A 542 -55.44 17.17 37.21
N ALA A 543 -55.69 17.36 38.51
CA ALA A 543 -55.20 16.58 39.67
C ALA A 543 -56.34 15.67 40.20
N PRO A 544 -56.22 14.80 41.24
CA PRO A 544 -55.12 14.52 42.19
C PRO A 544 -54.82 13.00 42.36
N GLY A 545 -53.95 12.46 43.21
CA GLY A 545 -53.17 12.98 44.34
C GLY A 545 -52.04 11.99 44.77
N GLY A 546 -51.17 12.45 45.68
CA GLY A 546 -49.92 11.78 46.11
C GLY A 546 -50.09 10.67 47.16
N PRO A 547 -49.18 10.50 48.15
CA PRO A 547 -47.84 11.08 48.34
C PRO A 547 -46.74 10.06 48.74
N GLY A 548 -45.48 10.50 48.87
CA GLY A 548 -44.49 9.86 49.75
C GLY A 548 -43.05 9.76 49.21
N GLY A 549 -42.19 10.70 49.57
CA GLY A 549 -40.73 10.46 49.64
C GLY A 549 -40.33 9.86 50.99
N PRO A 550 -39.10 10.02 51.49
CA PRO A 550 -37.83 10.38 50.82
C PRO A 550 -36.65 9.47 51.27
N GLY A 551 -35.43 9.71 50.76
CA GLY A 551 -34.19 9.37 51.49
C GLY A 551 -33.02 8.89 50.62
N GLY A 552 -32.09 9.81 50.31
CA GLY A 552 -30.69 9.43 50.02
C GLY A 552 -29.91 9.16 51.32
N PRO A 553 -28.56 9.27 51.38
CA PRO A 553 -27.59 9.42 50.30
C PRO A 553 -26.31 8.53 50.49
N ALA A 554 -25.35 8.75 49.59
CA ALA A 554 -23.88 8.71 49.80
C ALA A 554 -23.08 7.38 49.76
N ARG A 555 -22.07 7.41 48.86
CA ARG A 555 -20.76 6.72 48.78
C ARG A 555 -20.01 6.60 50.14
N PRO A 556 -18.84 5.91 50.33
CA PRO A 556 -17.74 5.50 49.40
C PRO A 556 -17.08 4.11 49.80
N PRO A 557 -15.74 3.86 49.78
CA PRO A 557 -14.83 3.58 48.65
C PRO A 557 -13.97 2.28 48.78
N ALA A 558 -13.22 1.99 47.70
CA ALA A 558 -11.83 1.48 47.60
C ALA A 558 -11.31 0.17 48.25
N ALA A 559 -10.54 -0.54 47.41
CA ALA A 559 -9.31 -1.33 47.67
C ALA A 559 -9.41 -2.71 48.33
N GLY A 560 -8.70 -3.69 47.76
CA GLY A 560 -8.36 -4.94 48.45
C GLY A 560 -7.88 -6.05 47.51
N ARG A 561 -6.74 -6.66 47.83
CA ARG A 561 -5.97 -7.60 47.01
C ARG A 561 -6.34 -9.08 47.28
N GLN A 562 -6.22 -9.90 46.23
CA GLN A 562 -5.70 -11.30 46.20
C GLN A 562 -6.45 -12.40 47.03
N PRO A 563 -6.08 -13.69 46.92
CA PRO A 563 -5.96 -14.54 45.73
C PRO A 563 -6.62 -15.93 45.91
N GLY A 564 -6.84 -16.66 44.80
CA GLY A 564 -6.82 -18.12 44.75
C GLY A 564 -8.04 -18.88 45.30
N ILE A 565 -8.55 -19.83 44.50
CA ILE A 565 -8.75 -21.24 44.87
C ILE A 565 -9.22 -22.00 43.60
N ARG A 566 -8.61 -23.17 43.40
CA ARG A 566 -8.91 -24.19 42.37
C ARG A 566 -10.20 -24.96 42.69
N VAL A 567 -10.58 -25.80 41.72
CA VAL A 567 -11.49 -26.97 41.77
C VAL A 567 -12.94 -26.58 41.46
N GLY A 568 -13.67 -27.24 40.56
CA GLY A 568 -13.44 -28.45 39.78
C GLY A 568 -14.62 -28.67 38.82
N ALA A 569 -14.45 -29.62 37.92
CA ALA A 569 -15.42 -30.07 36.94
C ALA A 569 -16.66 -30.71 37.59
N ALA A 570 -17.83 -30.57 36.94
CA ALA A 570 -18.74 -31.67 36.67
C ALA A 570 -19.89 -31.22 35.75
N ASP A 571 -20.19 -32.11 34.81
CA ASP A 571 -21.39 -32.27 33.97
C ASP A 571 -22.70 -31.70 34.50
N ARG A 572 -23.56 -31.30 33.56
CA ARG A 572 -24.94 -31.80 33.50
C ARG A 572 -25.54 -31.67 32.10
N THR A 573 -25.91 -32.84 31.60
CA THR A 573 -26.96 -33.14 30.62
C THR A 573 -28.29 -32.46 30.96
N GLU A 574 -29.02 -32.00 29.94
CA GLU A 574 -30.49 -32.09 29.90
C GLU A 574 -30.98 -32.05 28.45
N ALA A 575 -31.94 -32.93 28.16
CA ALA A 575 -32.56 -33.13 26.87
C ALA A 575 -34.08 -32.91 26.96
N ALA A 576 -34.64 -32.42 25.86
CA ALA A 576 -36.02 -32.57 25.38
C ALA A 576 -37.09 -31.65 26.06
N VAL A 577 -38.17 -31.16 25.42
CA VAL A 577 -39.02 -31.67 24.33
C VAL A 577 -39.83 -30.52 23.66
N ASP A 578 -39.99 -30.62 22.33
CA ASP A 578 -41.04 -30.22 21.34
C ASP A 578 -41.85 -28.91 21.30
N GLY A 579 -41.99 -28.42 20.05
CA GLY A 579 -43.29 -28.38 19.34
C GLY A 579 -43.67 -27.08 18.62
N ALA A 580 -43.10 -26.78 17.43
CA ALA A 580 -43.71 -26.88 16.07
C ALA A 580 -44.66 -25.73 15.62
N PRO A 581 -44.89 -25.50 14.30
CA PRO A 581 -43.98 -25.48 13.16
C PRO A 581 -44.15 -24.22 12.24
N ALA A 582 -43.19 -23.98 11.35
CA ALA A 582 -43.25 -22.98 10.25
C ALA A 582 -43.21 -23.68 8.87
N PRO A 583 -43.81 -23.09 7.81
CA PRO A 583 -44.15 -23.81 6.58
C PRO A 583 -43.02 -23.90 5.55
N GLU A 584 -42.87 -25.07 4.94
CA GLU A 584 -42.01 -25.37 3.80
C GLU A 584 -42.54 -24.78 2.49
N ARG A 585 -41.63 -24.32 1.62
CA ARG A 585 -41.88 -24.14 0.18
C ARG A 585 -40.80 -24.89 -0.64
N PRO A 586 -41.17 -25.43 -1.82
CA PRO A 586 -40.47 -26.55 -2.44
C PRO A 586 -39.34 -26.14 -3.40
N ALA A 587 -38.33 -27.00 -3.48
CA ALA A 587 -37.25 -26.97 -4.46
C ALA A 587 -37.74 -27.39 -5.86
N PRO A 588 -37.23 -26.80 -6.95
CA PRO A 588 -37.53 -27.27 -8.30
C PRO A 588 -36.53 -28.35 -8.74
N SER A 589 -37.08 -29.51 -9.09
CA SER A 589 -36.41 -30.55 -9.86
C SER A 589 -36.27 -30.12 -11.33
N LEU A 590 -35.06 -30.16 -11.90
CA LEU A 590 -34.87 -30.11 -13.34
C LEU A 590 -34.09 -31.33 -13.83
N ARG A 591 -34.73 -32.03 -14.76
CA ARG A 591 -34.27 -33.22 -15.47
C ARG A 591 -33.12 -32.86 -16.43
N LYS A 592 -32.15 -33.75 -16.54
CA LYS A 592 -31.24 -33.86 -17.69
C LYS A 592 -32.03 -34.30 -18.94
N PRO A 593 -31.70 -33.77 -20.12
CA PRO A 593 -31.82 -34.49 -21.37
C PRO A 593 -30.43 -34.86 -21.91
N ASP A 594 -30.24 -36.15 -22.16
CA ASP A 594 -29.25 -36.65 -23.12
C ASP A 594 -29.72 -36.27 -24.54
N SER A 595 -28.87 -35.62 -25.32
CA SER A 595 -28.89 -35.78 -26.78
C SER A 595 -27.53 -35.49 -27.40
N SER A 596 -27.01 -36.52 -28.04
CA SER A 596 -25.90 -36.55 -28.99
C SER A 596 -26.20 -35.70 -30.23
N ALA A 597 -25.28 -34.81 -30.63
CA ALA A 597 -25.11 -34.37 -32.01
C ALA A 597 -23.75 -33.70 -32.21
N SER A 598 -22.84 -34.39 -32.89
CA SER A 598 -21.64 -33.79 -33.52
C SER A 598 -22.04 -33.05 -34.81
N PRO A 599 -21.35 -31.95 -35.15
CA PRO A 599 -21.18 -31.51 -36.53
C PRO A 599 -19.69 -31.56 -36.97
N PRO A 600 -19.43 -31.47 -38.29
CA PRO A 600 -18.28 -32.11 -38.93
C PRO A 600 -17.03 -31.23 -39.02
N ALA A 601 -15.89 -31.89 -39.24
CA ALA A 601 -14.65 -31.29 -39.71
C ALA A 601 -14.75 -30.82 -41.17
N PRO A 602 -13.95 -29.81 -41.55
CA PRO A 602 -13.32 -29.72 -42.87
C PRO A 602 -11.78 -29.83 -42.71
N SER A 603 -11.12 -30.87 -43.28
CA SER A 603 -10.42 -30.86 -44.59
C SER A 603 -9.47 -29.65 -44.77
N ALA A 604 -8.16 -29.79 -45.02
CA ALA A 604 -7.33 -30.91 -45.47
C ALA A 604 -5.88 -30.69 -45.01
#